data_AF-A2BWF6-F1
#
_entry.id   AF-A2BWF6-F1
#
_cell.length_a   1.000
_cell.length_b   1.000
_cell.length_c   1.000
_cell.angle_alpha   90.00
_cell.angle_beta   90.00
_cell.angle_gamma   90.00
#
_symmetry.space_group_name_H-M   'P 1'
#
loop_
_entity.id
_entity.type
_entity.pdbx_description
1 polymer ?
#
loop_
_entity_poly.entity_id
_entity_poly.type
_entity_poly.pdbx_seq_one_letter_code
_entity_poly.pdbx_strand_id
1 'polypeptide(L)' 'MINNSNSKIISFLMDEIGLEEPSIELGIKLSIKNNIPLPILLWSYGMLTIEELDDLYTFLFKRI' A
#
# COMPACT_ATOMS: atom_id res chain seq x y z
N MET A 1 13.14 -4.05 -11.00
CA MET A 1 13.86 -3.43 -9.86
C MET A 1 12.92 -3.38 -8.68
N ILE A 2 13.17 -4.15 -7.63
CA ILE A 2 12.42 -4.03 -6.38
C ILE A 2 12.92 -2.74 -5.74
N ASN A 3 12.19 -1.64 -5.94
CA ASN A 3 12.51 -0.36 -5.33
C ASN A 3 12.26 -0.48 -3.81
N ASN A 4 13.20 -0.02 -2.97
CA ASN A 4 13.10 -0.03 -1.50
C ASN A 4 11.83 0.63 -0.94
N SER A 5 11.08 1.39 -1.74
CA SER A 5 9.76 1.93 -1.38
C SER A 5 8.68 0.85 -1.31
N ASN A 6 8.76 -0.19 -2.14
CA ASN A 6 7.75 -1.26 -2.14
C ASN A 6 7.83 -2.13 -0.89
N SER A 7 9.05 -2.41 -0.40
CA SER A 7 9.19 -3.16 0.86
C SER A 7 8.66 -2.38 2.06
N LYS A 8 8.90 -1.06 2.13
CA LYS A 8 8.32 -0.20 3.18
C LYS A 8 6.79 -0.19 3.15
N ILE A 9 6.19 -0.06 1.98
CA ILE A 9 4.73 -0.11 1.82
C ILE A 9 4.20 -1.47 2.28
N ILE A 10 4.79 -2.56 1.81
CA ILE A 10 4.33 -3.92 2.16
C ILE A 10 4.44 -4.16 3.67
N SER A 11 5.57 -3.80 4.29
CA SER A 11 5.73 -3.91 5.75
C SER A 11 4.68 -3.10 6.49
N PHE A 12 4.43 -1.84 6.11
CA PHE A 12 3.39 -1.03 6.75
C PHE A 12 1.99 -1.65 6.60
N LEU A 13 1.66 -2.14 5.40
CA LEU A 13 0.37 -2.79 5.15
C LEU A 13 0.18 -4.05 5.99
N MET A 14 1.24 -4.85 6.18
CA MET A 14 1.17 -6.08 6.99
C MET A 14 1.21 -5.80 8.49
N ASP A 15 2.13 -4.96 8.93
CA ASP A 15 2.47 -4.81 10.35
C ASP A 15 1.59 -3.77 11.06
N GLU A 16 1.25 -2.67 10.38
CA GLU A 16 0.48 -1.56 10.97
C GLU A 16 -1.01 -1.64 10.61
N ILE A 17 -1.35 -1.96 9.36
CA ILE A 17 -2.75 -2.07 8.91
C ILE A 17 -3.32 -3.48 9.15
N GLY A 18 -2.48 -4.52 9.12
CA GLY A 18 -2.93 -5.90 9.26
C GLY A 18 -3.58 -6.48 7.99
N LEU A 19 -3.25 -5.96 6.80
CA LEU A 19 -3.67 -6.59 5.55
C LEU A 19 -3.01 -7.96 5.39
N GLU A 20 -3.84 -8.94 5.04
CA GLU A 20 -3.35 -10.27 4.70
C GLU A 20 -2.56 -10.27 3.38
N GLU A 21 -1.54 -11.13 3.29
CA GLU A 21 -0.68 -11.28 2.12
C GLU A 21 -1.47 -11.47 0.79
N PRO A 22 -2.56 -12.28 0.72
CA PRO A 22 -3.32 -12.42 -0.51
C PRO A 22 -3.97 -11.11 -0.99
N SER A 23 -4.41 -10.26 -0.06
CA SER A 23 -5.00 -8.95 -0.38
C SER A 23 -3.95 -8.00 -0.94
N ILE A 24 -2.74 -8.01 -0.36
CA ILE A 24 -1.60 -7.22 -0.84
C ILE A 24 -1.17 -7.70 -2.23
N GLU A 25 -1.08 -9.01 -2.45
CA GLU A 25 -0.71 -9.58 -3.74
C GLU A 25 -1.72 -9.21 -4.84
N LEU A 26 -3.01 -9.29 -4.53
CA LEU A 26 -4.08 -8.86 -5.44
C LEU A 26 -3.96 -7.36 -5.76
N GLY A 27 -3.76 -6.52 -4.75
CA GLY A 27 -3.54 -5.08 -4.91
C GLY A 27 -2.35 -4.76 -5.82
N ILE A 28 -1.22 -5.47 -5.66
CA ILE A 28 -0.03 -5.30 -6.51
C ILE A 28 -0.35 -5.67 -7.97
N LYS A 29 -0.99 -6.82 -8.21
CA LYS A 29 -1.37 -7.25 -9.57
C LYS A 29 -2.27 -6.22 -10.26
N LEU A 30 -3.26 -5.70 -9.54
CA LEU A 30 -4.18 -4.69 -10.06
C LEU A 30 -3.51 -3.33 -10.27
N SER A 31 -2.62 -2.91 -9.36
CA SER A 31 -1.82 -1.69 -9.47
C SER A 31 -0.97 -1.70 -10.75
N ILE A 32 -0.26 -2.81 -11.01
CA ILE A 32 0.55 -2.99 -12.22
C ILE A 32 -0.34 -3.00 -13.47
N LYS A 33 -1.44 -3.77 -13.45
CA LYS A 33 -2.34 -3.90 -14.60
C LYS A 33 -2.96 -2.56 -15.01
N ASN A 34 -3.37 -1.75 -14.05
CA ASN A 34 -4.06 -0.48 -14.30
C ASN A 34 -3.10 0.71 -14.36
N ASN A 35 -1.81 0.51 -14.09
CA ASN A 35 -0.81 1.58 -13.96
C ASN A 35 -1.23 2.67 -12.94
N ILE A 36 -1.76 2.23 -11.80
CA ILE A 36 -2.21 3.08 -10.69
C ILE A 36 -1.32 2.78 -9.48
N PRO A 37 -0.89 3.78 -8.69
CA PRO A 37 -0.12 3.54 -7.46
C PRO A 37 -0.86 2.60 -6.50
N LEU A 38 -0.13 1.62 -5.94
CA LEU A 38 -0.68 0.63 -5.01
C LEU A 38 -1.54 1.25 -3.88
N PRO A 39 -1.12 2.31 -3.17
CA PRO A 39 -1.92 2.92 -2.11
C PRO A 39 -3.30 3.40 -2.59
N ILE A 40 -3.33 4.08 -3.74
CA ILE A 40 -4.56 4.61 -4.34
C ILE A 40 -5.47 3.47 -4.77
N LEU A 41 -4.90 2.42 -5.34
CA LEU A 41 -5.68 1.27 -5.79
C LEU A 41 -6.31 0.54 -4.60
N LEU A 42 -5.56 0.27 -3.52
CA LEU A 42 -6.10 -0.37 -2.32
C LEU A 42 -7.27 0.41 -1.71
N TRP A 43 -7.16 1.74 -1.60
CA TRP A 43 -8.26 2.60 -1.16
C TRP A 43 -9.48 2.52 -2.09
N SER A 44 -9.28 2.61 -3.40
CA SER A 44 -10.38 2.57 -4.37
C SER A 44 -11.17 1.24 -4.37
N TYR A 45 -10.55 0.16 -3.92
CA TYR A 45 -11.18 -1.16 -3.75
C TYR A 45 -11.69 -1.41 -2.31
N GLY A 46 -11.60 -0.42 -1.41
CA GLY A 46 -12.04 -0.54 -0.02
C GLY A 46 -11.15 -1.40 0.86
N MET A 47 -9.92 -1.71 0.42
CA MET A 47 -8.92 -2.42 1.22
C MET A 47 -8.17 -1.49 2.19
N LEU A 48 -8.26 -0.18 1.96
CA LEU A 48 -7.83 0.86 2.89
C LEU A 48 -8.97 1.85 3.08
N THR A 49 -9.14 2.30 4.32
CA THR A 49 -9.87 3.52 4.64
C THR A 49 -9.10 4.76 4.19
N ILE A 50 -9.75 5.93 4.21
CA ILE A 50 -9.06 7.17 3.86
C ILE A 50 -8.03 7.57 4.94
N GLU A 51 -8.31 7.21 6.20
CA GLU A 51 -7.41 7.41 7.33
C GLU A 51 -6.15 6.54 7.21
N GLU A 52 -6.28 5.25 6.91
CA GLU A 52 -5.13 4.35 6.74
C GLU A 52 -4.28 4.72 5.51
N LEU A 53 -4.92 5.27 4.46
CA LEU A 53 -4.22 5.83 3.31
C LEU A 53 -3.37 7.05 3.72
N ASP A 54 -3.92 7.94 4.54
CA ASP A 54 -3.20 9.11 5.06
C ASP A 54 -2.03 8.70 5.97
N ASP A 55 -2.23 7.71 6.84
CA ASP A 55 -1.18 7.15 7.69
C ASP A 55 -0.05 6.53 6.88
N LEU A 56 -0.39 5.78 5.82
CA LEU A 56 0.61 5.22 4.90
C LEU A 56 1.43 6.32 4.21
N TYR A 57 0.79 7.39 3.73
CA TYR A 57 1.52 8.51 3.15
C TYR A 57 2.37 9.25 4.17
N THR A 58 1.86 9.45 5.38
CA THR A 58 2.61 10.01 6.50
C THR A 58 3.84 9.17 6.81
N PHE A 59 3.71 7.85 6.86
CA PHE A 59 4.82 6.91 7.08
C PHE A 59 5.89 6.99 5.97
N LEU A 60 5.48 7.05 4.70
CA LEU A 60 6.40 7.09 3.56
C LEU A 60 7.18 8.40 3.45
N PHE A 61 6.54 9.52 3.79
CA PHE A 61 7.09 10.86 3.60
C PHE A 61 7.55 11.55 4.88
N LYS A 62 7.50 10.85 6.02
CA LYS A 62 8.07 11.35 7.27
C LYS A 62 9.57 11.64 7.06
N ARG A 63 9.91 12.93 7.01
CA ARG A 63 11.31 13.39 7.03
C ARG A 63 11.82 13.20 8.46
N ILE A 64 12.72 12.25 8.64
CA ILE A 64 13.65 12.22 9.77
C ILE A 64 14.73 13.28 9.51
#